data_AF-A0AAD1WF53-F1
#
_entry.id   AF-A0AAD1WF53-F1
#
_cell.length_a   1.000
_cell.length_b   1.000
_cell.length_c   1.000
_cell.angle_alpha   90.00
_cell.angle_beta   90.00
_cell.angle_gamma   90.00
#
_symmetry.space_group_name_H-M   'P 1'
#
loop_
_entity.id
_entity.type
_entity.pdbx_description
1 polymer ?
#
loop_
_entity_poly.entity_id
_entity_poly.type
_entity_poly.pdbx_seq_one_letter_code
_entity_poly.pdbx_strand_id
1 'polypeptide(L)'
;MSEAGAASALPEDSWSKSENTYSDNMAETGYTMERKGSIVSRANSIGSTSASSVPNTARCMIDNASSPTSDDEDSDYRQESLKDAYKDRRRRAHTQAEQKRRDAIKKGYDDLQTIVPTCQQQDCCIGTQKLSKAVVLQKTIDYIQFLHKEKKKQEEEVSTLRKEVMALKIMKS
;
A
#
# COMPACT_ATOMS: atom_id res chain seq x y z
N MET A 1 47.59 -13.61 -33.99
CA MET A 1 47.08 -12.34 -34.53
C MET A 1 45.57 -12.51 -34.59
N SER A 2 44.85 -12.28 -33.50
CA SER A 2 44.42 -10.98 -32.94
C SER A 2 43.23 -10.40 -33.71
N GLU A 3 42.04 -10.42 -33.10
CA GLU A 3 41.00 -9.37 -33.03
C GLU A 3 39.82 -9.96 -32.22
N ALA A 4 39.57 -9.52 -30.98
CA ALA A 4 38.66 -8.42 -30.60
C ALA A 4 37.26 -8.61 -31.22
N GLY A 5 36.19 -8.88 -30.48
CA GLY A 5 35.71 -8.13 -29.32
C GLY A 5 34.46 -7.35 -29.75
N ALA A 6 33.27 -7.92 -29.54
CA ALA A 6 32.00 -7.21 -29.71
C ALA A 6 31.04 -7.60 -28.58
N ALA A 7 31.03 -6.78 -27.53
CA ALA A 7 30.01 -6.79 -26.49
C ALA A 7 28.69 -6.30 -27.11
N SER A 8 27.67 -7.16 -27.15
CA SER A 8 26.30 -6.73 -27.45
C SER A 8 25.63 -6.34 -26.14
N ALA A 9 25.36 -5.04 -26.02
CA ALA A 9 24.71 -4.40 -24.90
C ALA A 9 23.25 -4.87 -24.72
N LEU A 10 22.84 -4.98 -23.47
CA LEU A 10 21.48 -5.17 -22.98
C LEU A 10 20.53 -4.06 -23.47
N PRO A 11 19.28 -4.37 -23.84
CA PRO A 11 18.22 -3.39 -23.86
C PRO A 11 17.67 -3.21 -22.43
N GLU A 12 17.81 -2.00 -21.90
CA GLU A 12 17.08 -1.49 -20.75
C GLU A 12 15.58 -1.49 -21.05
N ASP A 13 14.81 -2.30 -20.32
CA ASP A 13 13.35 -2.30 -20.42
C ASP A 13 12.79 -1.01 -19.81
N SER A 14 12.24 -0.20 -20.71
CA SER A 14 11.57 1.06 -20.47
C SER A 14 10.36 0.84 -19.54
N TRP A 15 10.50 1.26 -18.28
CA TRP A 15 9.38 1.34 -17.35
C TRP A 15 8.33 2.30 -17.94
N SER A 16 7.24 1.72 -18.40
CA SER A 16 6.09 2.43 -18.97
C SER A 16 5.54 3.41 -17.93
N LYS A 17 5.74 4.71 -18.18
CA LYS A 17 5.02 5.78 -17.50
C LYS A 17 3.55 5.70 -17.90
N SER A 18 2.73 5.06 -17.07
CA SER A 18 1.29 5.28 -17.09
C SER A 18 0.99 6.61 -16.42
N GLU A 19 0.69 7.63 -17.23
CA GLU A 19 0.08 8.87 -16.76
C GLU A 19 -1.35 8.55 -16.28
N ASN A 20 -1.51 8.46 -14.96
CA ASN A 20 -2.82 8.27 -14.35
C ASN A 20 -3.45 9.64 -14.10
N THR A 21 -4.21 10.14 -15.08
CA THR A 21 -4.97 11.39 -15.00
C THR A 21 -5.95 11.33 -13.82
N TYR A 22 -5.70 12.15 -12.80
CA TYR A 22 -6.51 12.26 -11.59
C TYR A 22 -7.81 13.00 -11.93
N SER A 23 -8.94 12.27 -11.96
CA SER A 23 -10.27 12.88 -12.03
C SER A 23 -10.81 13.05 -10.61
N ASP A 24 -10.92 14.32 -10.20
CA ASP A 24 -11.56 14.78 -8.97
C ASP A 24 -13.09 14.70 -9.16
N ASN A 25 -13.74 13.75 -8.47
CA ASN A 25 -15.20 13.65 -8.41
C ASN A 25 -15.64 13.95 -6.98
N MET A 26 -15.80 15.25 -6.72
CA MET A 26 -16.45 15.81 -5.54
C MET A 26 -17.96 15.62 -5.68
N ALA A 27 -18.47 14.50 -5.16
CA ALA A 27 -19.90 14.31 -4.92
C ALA A 27 -20.17 14.39 -3.41
N GLU A 28 -20.72 15.53 -3.02
CA GLU A 28 -21.32 15.82 -1.74
C GLU A 28 -22.43 14.81 -1.46
N THR A 29 -22.34 14.08 -0.34
CA THR A 29 -23.49 13.32 0.17
C THR A 29 -23.55 13.51 1.67
N GLY A 30 -24.31 14.54 2.05
CA GLY A 30 -24.68 14.80 3.43
C GLY A 30 -25.66 13.74 3.94
N TYR A 31 -25.24 13.04 4.99
CA TYR A 31 -26.15 12.33 5.88
C TYR A 31 -25.86 12.80 7.31
N THR A 32 -26.68 13.74 7.78
CA THR A 32 -26.79 14.07 9.20
C THR A 32 -27.56 12.94 9.89
N MET A 33 -26.89 12.14 10.71
CA MET A 33 -27.56 11.31 11.71
C MET A 33 -27.41 11.98 13.08
N GLU A 34 -28.53 12.45 13.61
CA GLU A 34 -28.68 12.91 14.99
C GLU A 34 -28.24 11.80 15.96
N ARG A 35 -27.26 12.09 16.82
CA ARG A 35 -26.91 11.22 17.94
C ARG A 35 -27.64 11.71 19.19
N LYS A 36 -28.71 10.98 19.54
CA LYS A 36 -29.34 11.02 20.87
C LYS A 36 -28.30 10.80 21.95
N GLY A 37 -28.36 11.63 22.99
CA GLY A 37 -27.46 11.60 24.14
C GLY A 37 -27.49 10.28 24.90
N SER A 38 -26.31 9.86 25.35
CA SER A 38 -26.16 8.86 26.40
C SER A 38 -25.02 9.33 27.30
N ILE A 39 -25.41 9.81 28.48
CA ILE A 39 -24.50 10.23 29.55
C ILE A 39 -24.10 8.95 30.27
N VAL A 40 -22.90 8.44 30.03
CA VAL A 40 -22.29 7.44 30.91
C VAL A 40 -20.87 7.86 31.20
N SER A 41 -20.69 8.52 32.34
CA SER A 41 -19.39 8.75 32.95
C SER A 41 -18.74 7.40 33.27
N ARG A 42 -17.57 7.12 32.70
CA ARG A 42 -16.66 6.11 33.24
C ARG A 42 -15.26 6.69 33.27
N ALA A 43 -14.89 7.20 34.44
CA ALA A 43 -13.49 7.38 34.80
C ALA A 43 -12.85 5.99 34.89
N ASN A 44 -11.69 5.80 34.25
CA ASN A 44 -10.77 4.74 34.62
C ASN A 44 -9.34 5.26 34.43
N SER A 45 -8.74 5.64 35.55
CA SER A 45 -7.30 5.80 35.73
C SER A 45 -6.75 4.44 36.09
N ILE A 46 -5.79 3.91 35.31
CA ILE A 46 -4.74 2.98 35.73
C ILE A 46 -3.83 2.69 34.53
N GLY A 47 -2.51 2.78 34.72
CA GLY A 47 -1.53 2.05 33.91
C GLY A 47 -0.38 2.86 33.34
N SER A 48 0.53 3.30 34.21
CA SER A 48 1.90 3.70 33.85
C SER A 48 2.73 2.50 33.35
N THR A 49 3.78 2.80 32.56
CA THR A 49 5.05 2.10 32.21
C THR A 49 5.24 2.12 30.68
N SER A 50 6.37 2.51 30.06
CA SER A 50 7.76 2.64 30.51
C SER A 50 8.54 3.71 29.72
N ALA A 51 9.62 4.16 30.36
CA ALA A 51 10.76 4.96 29.93
C ALA A 51 11.18 4.93 28.43
N SER A 52 11.53 6.11 27.93
CA SER A 52 12.74 6.33 27.12
C SER A 52 13.21 7.77 27.32
N SER A 53 14.33 7.91 28.02
CA SER A 53 15.01 9.17 28.25
C SER A 53 15.91 9.49 27.06
N VAL A 54 15.52 10.45 26.25
CA VAL A 54 16.42 11.17 25.33
C VAL A 54 16.34 12.66 25.67
N PRO A 55 17.40 13.28 26.20
CA PRO A 55 17.45 14.74 26.27
C PRO A 55 17.86 15.22 24.88
N ASN A 56 16.93 15.33 23.94
CA ASN A 56 17.22 16.10 22.74
C ASN A 56 16.99 17.57 23.06
N THR A 57 18.07 18.23 23.47
CA THR A 57 18.23 19.68 23.48
C THR A 57 17.94 20.25 22.09
N ALA A 58 16.69 20.60 21.86
CA ALA A 58 16.28 21.52 20.82
C ALA A 58 15.18 22.43 21.40
N ARG A 59 15.57 23.26 22.39
CA ARG A 59 14.91 24.55 22.61
C ARG A 59 15.22 25.38 21.37
N CYS A 60 14.42 25.22 20.32
CA CYS A 60 14.42 26.18 19.23
C CYS A 60 13.83 27.47 19.81
N MET A 61 14.67 28.49 19.82
CA MET A 61 14.37 29.83 20.29
C MET A 61 13.27 30.42 19.42
N ILE A 62 12.24 30.98 20.07
CA ILE A 62 11.43 32.04 19.48
C ILE A 62 11.74 33.25 20.34
N ASP A 63 12.75 34.00 19.91
CA ASP A 63 13.05 35.32 20.43
C ASP A 63 11.99 36.26 19.86
N ASN A 64 10.87 36.44 20.57
CA ASN A 64 9.99 37.57 20.31
C ASN A 64 10.23 38.61 21.40
N ALA A 65 11.37 39.30 21.30
CA ALA A 65 11.53 40.58 21.94
C ALA A 65 10.73 41.61 21.14
N SER A 66 9.48 41.84 21.53
CA SER A 66 8.73 43.03 21.15
C SER A 66 7.90 43.47 22.36
N SER A 67 8.20 44.69 22.79
CA SER A 67 7.64 45.43 23.92
C SER A 67 6.11 45.40 23.94
N PRO A 68 5.45 45.33 25.11
CA PRO A 68 4.01 45.52 25.21
C PRO A 68 3.72 47.02 25.33
N THR A 69 3.28 47.64 24.24
CA THR A 69 2.53 48.90 24.32
C THR A 69 1.38 48.81 23.33
N SER A 70 0.21 49.28 23.79
CA SER A 70 -1.10 49.41 23.14
C SER A 70 -2.00 48.17 23.10
N ASP A 71 -2.92 48.17 24.07
CA ASP A 71 -4.33 47.75 24.04
C ASP A 71 -4.88 47.37 22.65
N ASP A 72 -5.05 46.07 22.40
CA ASP A 72 -5.92 45.50 21.35
C ASP A 72 -6.29 44.03 21.70
N GLU A 73 -7.15 43.90 22.72
CA GLU A 73 -7.66 42.65 23.30
C GLU A 73 -8.77 41.99 22.43
N ASP A 74 -8.48 41.62 21.16
CA ASP A 74 -9.39 40.75 20.36
C ASP A 74 -8.71 39.93 19.24
N SER A 75 -7.39 39.96 19.08
CA SER A 75 -6.72 39.36 17.89
C SER A 75 -6.28 37.88 18.04
N ASP A 76 -6.16 37.36 19.27
CA ASP A 76 -5.63 36.01 19.52
C ASP A 76 -6.57 34.88 19.08
N TYR A 77 -7.89 35.11 19.13
CA TYR A 77 -8.89 34.13 18.71
C TYR A 77 -8.82 33.84 17.20
N ARG A 78 -8.50 34.85 16.38
CA ARG A 78 -8.35 34.69 14.93
C ARG A 78 -7.09 33.91 14.58
N GLN A 79 -5.99 34.13 15.28
CA GLN A 79 -4.73 33.45 15.03
C GLN A 79 -4.78 31.95 15.39
N GLU A 80 -5.39 31.58 16.52
CA GLU A 80 -5.56 30.16 16.87
C GLU A 80 -6.54 29.44 15.93
N SER A 81 -7.61 30.12 15.48
CA SER A 81 -8.54 29.53 14.51
C SER A 81 -7.86 29.12 13.19
N LEU A 82 -6.87 29.90 12.72
CA LEU A 82 -6.11 29.60 11.50
C LEU A 82 -5.13 28.44 11.71
N LYS A 83 -4.45 28.39 12.86
CA LYS A 83 -3.57 27.26 13.22
C LYS A 83 -4.35 25.96 13.34
N ASP A 84 -5.56 26.00 13.91
CA ASP A 84 -6.42 24.84 14.03
C ASP A 84 -7.00 24.39 12.69
N ALA A 85 -7.37 25.32 11.81
CA ALA A 85 -7.75 25.00 10.43
C ALA A 85 -6.60 24.32 9.65
N TYR A 86 -5.35 24.73 9.88
CA TYR A 86 -4.18 24.08 9.27
C TYR A 86 -3.94 22.68 9.82
N LYS A 87 -4.00 22.49 11.15
CA LYS A 87 -3.87 21.18 11.79
C LYS A 87 -4.97 20.22 11.32
N ASP A 88 -6.21 20.71 11.20
CA ASP A 88 -7.32 19.88 10.73
C ASP A 88 -7.17 19.53 9.24
N ARG A 89 -6.73 20.47 8.39
CA ARG A 89 -6.38 20.18 6.98
C ARG A 89 -5.32 19.09 6.88
N ARG A 90 -4.26 19.17 7.70
CA ARG A 90 -3.20 18.15 7.74
C ARG A 90 -3.74 16.79 8.19
N ARG A 91 -4.59 16.77 9.22
CA ARG A 91 -5.25 15.55 9.70
C ARG A 91 -6.09 14.91 8.60
N ARG A 92 -6.93 15.69 7.91
CA ARG A 92 -7.76 15.21 6.79
C ARG A 92 -6.91 14.66 5.64
N ALA A 93 -5.85 15.36 5.25
CA ALA A 93 -4.93 14.90 4.22
C ALA A 93 -4.26 13.56 4.61
N HIS A 94 -3.82 13.44 5.86
CA HIS A 94 -3.26 12.20 6.38
C HIS A 94 -4.27 11.04 6.37
N THR A 95 -5.51 11.27 6.82
CA THR A 95 -6.59 10.27 6.78
C THR A 95 -6.89 9.84 5.34
N GLN A 96 -6.96 10.77 4.39
CA GLN A 96 -7.19 10.46 2.97
C GLN A 96 -6.07 9.61 2.36
N ALA A 97 -4.81 9.96 2.64
CA ALA A 97 -3.66 9.20 2.16
C ALA A 97 -3.65 7.76 2.72
N GLU A 98 -3.96 7.59 4.00
CA GLU A 98 -4.07 6.28 4.64
C GLU A 98 -5.23 5.45 4.07
N GLN A 99 -6.39 6.08 3.80
CA GLN A 99 -7.52 5.40 3.18
C GLN A 99 -7.15 4.90 1.77
N LYS A 100 -6.54 5.76 0.94
CA LYS A 100 -6.04 5.38 -0.38
C LYS A 100 -5.07 4.20 -0.32
N ARG A 101 -4.17 4.18 0.68
CA ARG A 101 -3.26 3.04 0.91
C ARG A 101 -4.04 1.76 1.24
N ARG A 102 -5.03 1.85 2.13
CA ARG A 102 -5.87 0.70 2.52
C ARG A 102 -6.68 0.15 1.36
N ASP A 103 -7.22 1.02 0.52
CA ASP A 103 -8.01 0.62 -0.65
C ASP A 103 -7.13 -0.06 -1.71
N ALA A 104 -5.91 0.44 -1.93
CA ALA A 104 -4.94 -0.23 -2.80
C ALA A 104 -4.58 -1.63 -2.31
N ILE A 105 -4.36 -1.80 -0.99
CA ILE A 105 -4.09 -3.11 -0.39
C ILE A 105 -5.32 -4.02 -0.53
N LYS A 106 -6.52 -3.51 -0.26
CA LYS A 106 -7.77 -4.26 -0.39
C LYS A 106 -7.94 -4.78 -1.81
N LYS A 107 -7.76 -3.90 -2.81
CA LYS A 107 -7.79 -4.28 -4.23
C LYS A 107 -6.77 -5.39 -4.53
N GLY A 108 -5.54 -5.27 -4.05
CA GLY A 108 -4.53 -6.32 -4.23
C GLY A 108 -4.96 -7.69 -3.66
N TYR A 109 -5.67 -7.72 -2.53
CA TYR A 109 -6.24 -8.96 -1.99
C TYR A 109 -7.38 -9.52 -2.85
N ASP A 110 -8.26 -8.64 -3.35
CA ASP A 110 -9.34 -9.05 -4.24
C ASP A 110 -8.75 -9.64 -5.54
N ASP A 111 -7.74 -8.99 -6.12
CA ASP A 111 -7.01 -9.49 -7.30
C ASP A 111 -6.36 -10.86 -7.02
N LEU A 112 -5.67 -11.03 -5.88
CA LEU A 112 -5.10 -12.33 -5.47
C LEU A 112 -6.14 -13.44 -5.40
N GLN A 113 -7.31 -13.17 -4.82
CA GLN A 113 -8.39 -14.16 -4.73
C GLN A 113 -8.91 -14.57 -6.12
N THR A 114 -8.87 -13.66 -7.09
CA THR A 114 -9.29 -13.94 -8.47
C THR A 114 -8.24 -14.68 -9.30
N ILE A 115 -6.94 -14.52 -9.05
CA ILE A 115 -5.91 -15.16 -9.89
C ILE A 115 -5.37 -16.47 -9.30
N VAL A 116 -5.54 -16.68 -7.99
CA VAL A 116 -5.07 -17.89 -7.30
C VAL A 116 -6.19 -18.95 -7.30
N PRO A 117 -6.07 -20.05 -8.06
CA PRO A 117 -7.18 -21.01 -8.24
C PRO A 117 -7.67 -21.63 -6.93
N THR A 118 -6.74 -21.87 -5.99
CA THR A 118 -7.06 -22.47 -4.69
C THR A 118 -7.78 -21.49 -3.75
N CYS A 119 -7.76 -20.20 -4.03
CA CYS A 119 -8.59 -19.21 -3.34
C CYS A 119 -10.03 -19.28 -3.84
N GLN A 120 -10.24 -19.36 -5.16
CA GLN A 120 -11.58 -19.43 -5.77
C GLN A 120 -12.36 -20.70 -5.40
N GLN A 121 -11.67 -21.84 -5.26
CA GLN A 121 -12.31 -23.15 -5.01
C GLN A 121 -13.07 -23.23 -3.67
N GLN A 122 -12.79 -22.35 -2.70
CA GLN A 122 -13.45 -22.38 -1.38
C GLN A 122 -14.80 -21.64 -1.40
N ASP A 123 -14.94 -20.62 -2.26
CA ASP A 123 -16.16 -19.84 -2.37
C ASP A 123 -17.34 -20.65 -2.94
N CYS A 124 -17.05 -21.76 -3.65
CA CYS A 124 -18.07 -22.63 -4.26
C CYS A 124 -18.46 -23.86 -3.42
N CYS A 125 -17.68 -24.26 -2.41
CA CYS A 125 -17.94 -25.48 -1.63
C CYS A 125 -18.32 -25.25 -0.16
N ILE A 126 -17.96 -24.11 0.44
CA ILE A 126 -18.24 -23.80 1.85
C ILE A 126 -18.78 -22.38 1.93
N GLY A 127 -20.10 -22.26 2.08
CA GLY A 127 -20.85 -21.03 1.84
C GLY A 127 -20.25 -19.76 2.44
N THR A 128 -20.17 -18.70 1.62
CA THR A 128 -20.01 -17.25 1.94
C THR A 128 -18.93 -16.82 2.95
N GLN A 129 -18.13 -17.72 3.52
CA GLN A 129 -17.08 -17.35 4.46
C GLN A 129 -15.83 -16.91 3.70
N LYS A 130 -15.59 -15.59 3.69
CA LYS A 130 -14.42 -14.99 3.05
C LYS A 130 -13.13 -15.55 3.66
N LEU A 131 -12.19 -15.96 2.79
CA LEU A 131 -10.86 -16.40 3.21
C LEU A 131 -10.13 -15.32 4.03
N SER A 132 -9.43 -15.74 5.07
CA SER A 132 -8.62 -14.83 5.88
C SER A 132 -7.42 -14.30 5.08
N LYS A 133 -6.96 -13.09 5.42
CA LYS A 133 -5.78 -12.47 4.77
C LYS A 133 -4.54 -13.37 4.81
N ALA A 134 -4.31 -14.02 5.95
CA ALA A 134 -3.18 -14.94 6.11
C ALA A 134 -3.30 -16.16 5.18
N VAL A 135 -4.51 -16.72 5.06
CA VAL A 135 -4.76 -17.88 4.18
C VAL A 135 -4.60 -17.51 2.71
N VAL A 136 -5.09 -16.33 2.29
CA VAL A 136 -4.88 -15.85 0.90
C VAL A 136 -3.39 -15.74 0.58
N LEU A 137 -2.61 -15.14 1.48
CA LEU A 137 -1.16 -15.01 1.29
C LEU A 137 -0.47 -16.37 1.22
N GLN A 138 -0.82 -17.31 2.11
CA GLN A 138 -0.24 -18.66 2.10
C GLN A 138 -0.54 -19.39 0.79
N LYS A 139 -1.82 -19.42 0.38
CA LYS A 139 -2.25 -20.02 -0.90
C LYS A 139 -1.54 -19.39 -2.10
N THR A 140 -1.28 -18.09 -2.04
CA THR A 140 -0.54 -17.37 -3.09
C THR A 140 0.92 -17.82 -3.15
N ILE A 141 1.59 -17.96 -2.00
CA ILE A 141 2.98 -18.47 -1.93
C ILE A 141 3.05 -19.87 -2.54
N ASP A 142 2.14 -20.77 -2.13
CA ASP A 142 2.09 -22.14 -2.63
C ASP A 142 1.85 -22.16 -4.16
N TYR A 143 1.01 -21.26 -4.67
CA TYR A 143 0.74 -21.15 -6.10
C TYR A 143 1.95 -20.64 -6.89
N ILE A 144 2.69 -19.64 -6.39
CA ILE A 144 3.94 -19.20 -7.01
C ILE A 144 4.95 -20.35 -7.09
N GLN A 145 5.09 -21.12 -6.00
CA GLN A 145 5.98 -22.29 -6.00
C GLN A 145 5.54 -23.36 -7.01
N PHE A 146 4.24 -23.57 -7.14
CA PHE A 146 3.67 -24.46 -8.16
C PHE A 146 4.01 -23.96 -9.58
N LEU A 147 3.80 -22.68 -9.87
CA LEU A 147 4.13 -22.09 -11.18
C LEU A 147 5.61 -22.23 -11.53
N HIS A 148 6.52 -22.06 -10.55
CA HIS A 148 7.95 -22.30 -10.79
C HIS A 148 8.26 -23.75 -11.16
N LYS A 149 7.64 -24.73 -10.48
CA LYS A 149 7.81 -26.16 -10.80
C LYS A 149 7.27 -26.48 -12.19
N GLU A 150 6.08 -25.98 -12.51
CA GLU A 150 5.43 -26.25 -13.78
C GLU A 150 6.17 -25.61 -14.96
N LYS A 151 6.64 -24.37 -14.79
CA LYS A 151 7.51 -23.71 -15.77
C LYS A 151 8.77 -24.52 -16.04
N LYS A 152 9.47 -24.98 -14.99
CA LYS A 152 10.69 -25.80 -15.13
C LYS A 152 10.41 -27.09 -15.89
N LYS A 153 9.31 -27.79 -15.55
CA LYS A 153 8.89 -29.02 -16.24
C LYS A 153 8.64 -28.76 -17.73
N GLN A 154 7.92 -27.69 -18.07
CA GLN A 154 7.66 -27.32 -19.47
C GLN A 154 8.95 -26.98 -20.23
N GLU A 155 9.91 -26.31 -19.60
CA GLU A 155 11.21 -26.01 -20.21
C GLU A 155 12.02 -27.29 -20.51
N GLU A 156 11.99 -28.27 -19.61
CA GLU A 156 12.62 -29.59 -19.81
C GLU A 156 11.94 -30.39 -20.94
N GLU A 157 10.61 -30.38 -20.99
CA GLU A 157 9.84 -31.01 -22.07
C GLU A 157 10.15 -30.37 -23.43
N VAL A 158 10.17 -29.03 -23.51
CA VAL A 158 10.54 -28.30 -24.72
C VAL A 158 11.96 -28.64 -25.17
N SER A 159 12.92 -28.73 -24.24
CA SER A 159 14.30 -29.12 -24.53
C SER A 159 14.38 -30.54 -25.10
N THR A 160 13.62 -31.47 -24.52
CA THR A 160 13.56 -32.87 -24.94
C THR A 160 12.95 -33.00 -26.34
N LEU A 161 11.79 -32.38 -26.57
CA LEU A 161 11.11 -32.37 -27.87
C LEU A 161 12.00 -31.75 -28.97
N ARG A 162 12.77 -30.70 -28.65
CA ARG A 162 13.73 -30.12 -29.61
C ARG A 162 14.82 -31.10 -30.02
N LYS A 163 15.34 -31.90 -29.08
CA LYS A 163 16.34 -32.95 -29.36
C LYS A 163 15.74 -34.07 -30.20
N GLU A 164 14.53 -34.51 -29.87
CA GLU A 164 13.82 -35.54 -30.65
C GLU A 164 13.56 -35.07 -32.08
N VAL A 165 13.08 -33.85 -32.28
CA VAL A 165 12.89 -33.26 -33.61
C VAL A 165 14.20 -33.22 -34.39
N MET A 166 15.32 -32.85 -33.76
CA MET A 166 16.63 -32.85 -34.41
C MET A 166 17.06 -34.27 -34.81
N ALA A 167 16.94 -35.24 -33.91
CA ALA A 167 17.27 -36.64 -34.20
C ALA A 167 16.42 -37.20 -35.36
N LEU A 168 15.10 -36.94 -35.33
CA LEU A 168 14.20 -37.36 -36.39
C LEU A 168 14.52 -36.71 -37.75
N LYS A 169 14.97 -35.45 -37.77
CA LYS A 169 15.42 -34.78 -39.00
C LYS A 169 16.66 -35.45 -39.58
N ILE A 170 17.64 -35.78 -38.74
CA ILE A 170 18.86 -36.49 -39.15
C ILE A 170 18.55 -37.89 -39.68
N MET A 171 17.59 -38.59 -39.07
CA MET A 171 17.20 -39.94 -39.50
C MET A 171 16.43 -39.97 -40.83
N LYS A 172 15.80 -38.87 -41.23
CA LYS A 172 14.96 -38.77 -42.43
C LYS A 172 15.65 -38.09 -43.62
N SER A 173 16.83 -37.53 -43.40
CA SER A 173 17.74 -36.98 -44.42
C SER A 173 18.70 -38.04 -44.92
#